data_AF-A0A923XB65-F1
#
_entry.id   AF-A0A923XB65-F1
#
_cell.length_a   1.000
_cell.length_b   1.000
_cell.length_c   1.000
_cell.angle_alpha   90.00
_cell.angle_beta   90.00
_cell.angle_gamma   90.00
#
_symmetry.space_group_name_H-M   'P 1'
#
loop_
_entity.id
_entity.type
_entity.pdbx_description
1 polymer ?
#
loop_
_entity_poly.entity_id
_entity_poly.type
_entity_poly.pdbx_seq_one_letter_code
_entity_poly.pdbx_strand_id
1 'polypeptide(L)'
;MRHHKLFFQHPKLIRDQLNAATDLADHIHQQEKLLIQKLSEIDRNRFYVRYGFKSLSGFCTDGLKFSKTQTQRIVTQVRRYEPTSNIRPQANPKLAENCEN
;
A
#
# COMPACT_ATOMS: atom_id res chain seq x y z
N MET A 1 -46.47 6.13 17.66
CA MET A 1 -45.20 6.54 17.00
C MET A 1 -44.31 7.19 18.06
N ARG A 2 -43.19 6.56 18.43
CA ARG A 2 -42.24 7.15 19.39
C ARG A 2 -41.32 8.10 18.61
N HIS A 3 -41.52 9.41 18.77
CA HIS A 3 -40.58 10.40 18.25
C HIS A 3 -39.27 10.25 19.03
N HIS A 4 -38.19 9.86 18.33
CA HIS A 4 -36.85 9.91 18.90
C HIS A 4 -36.54 11.37 19.23
N LYS A 5 -36.52 11.72 20.52
CA LYS A 5 -35.98 13.02 20.99
C LYS A 5 -34.52 13.05 20.59
N LEU A 6 -34.15 13.93 19.67
CA LEU A 6 -32.76 14.28 19.42
C LEU A 6 -32.19 14.80 20.74
N PHE A 7 -31.22 14.10 21.31
CA PHE A 7 -30.54 14.55 22.51
C PHE A 7 -29.87 15.89 22.21
N PHE A 8 -30.20 16.92 22.99
CA PHE A 8 -29.52 18.20 22.88
C PHE A 8 -28.08 18.03 23.35
N GLN A 9 -27.13 18.17 22.43
CA GLN A 9 -25.70 18.23 22.72
C GLN A 9 -25.20 19.65 22.44
N HIS A 10 -24.29 20.13 23.28
CA HIS A 10 -23.72 21.46 23.12
C HIS A 10 -22.96 21.55 21.78
N PRO A 11 -23.19 22.56 20.93
CA PRO A 11 -22.59 22.64 19.59
C PRO A 11 -21.05 22.55 19.58
N LYS A 12 -20.40 23.09 20.62
CA LYS A 12 -18.95 22.96 20.82
C LYS A 12 -18.52 21.49 20.97
N LEU A 13 -19.22 20.71 21.78
CA LEU A 13 -18.91 19.28 22.00
C LEU A 13 -19.00 18.49 20.69
N ILE A 14 -20.04 18.76 19.89
CA ILE A 14 -20.22 18.12 18.57
C ILE A 14 -19.05 18.46 17.66
N ARG A 15 -18.67 19.75 17.58
CA ARG A 15 -17.54 20.19 16.75
C ARG A 15 -16.23 19.55 17.20
N ASP A 16 -15.95 19.52 18.50
CA ASP A 16 -14.72 18.95 19.05
C ASP A 16 -14.63 17.44 18.75
N GLN A 17 -15.75 16.71 18.85
CA GLN A 17 -15.81 15.28 18.49
C GLN A 17 -15.61 15.04 16.99
N LEU A 18 -16.21 15.87 16.13
CA LEU A 18 -16.02 15.77 14.69
C LEU A 18 -14.56 16.04 14.30
N ASN A 19 -13.94 17.07 14.87
CA ASN A 19 -12.53 17.37 14.64
C ASN A 19 -11.63 16.21 15.08
N ALA A 20 -11.86 15.65 16.28
CA ALA A 20 -11.10 14.50 16.75
C ALA A 20 -11.25 13.28 15.84
N ALA A 21 -12.44 13.04 15.27
CA ALA A 21 -12.66 11.97 14.31
C ALA A 21 -11.92 12.23 12.99
N THR A 22 -11.88 13.48 12.52
CA THR A 22 -11.09 13.88 11.34
C THR A 22 -9.60 13.65 11.56
N ASP A 23 -9.05 14.11 12.68
CA ASP A 23 -7.63 13.94 13.01
C ASP A 23 -7.24 12.46 13.07
N LEU A 24 -8.12 11.62 13.65
CA LEU A 24 -7.91 10.19 13.70
C LEU A 24 -7.95 9.55 12.30
N ALA A 25 -8.89 9.97 11.45
CA ALA A 25 -9.00 9.47 10.08
C ALA A 25 -7.76 9.79 9.24
N ASP A 26 -7.21 11.00 9.41
CA ASP A 26 -5.97 11.43 8.78
C ASP A 26 -4.78 10.62 9.26
N HIS A 27 -4.69 10.38 10.57
CA HIS A 27 -3.63 9.55 11.14
C HIS A 27 -3.66 8.11 10.57
N ILE A 28 -4.85 7.49 10.51
CA ILE A 28 -5.02 6.16 9.92
C ILE A 28 -4.59 6.15 8.45
N HIS A 29 -4.95 7.18 7.68
CA HIS A 29 -4.51 7.30 6.28
C HIS A 29 -3.00 7.42 6.15
N GLN A 30 -2.33 8.16 7.04
CA GLN A 30 -0.87 8.25 7.05
C GLN A 30 -0.23 6.90 7.36
N GLN A 31 -0.76 6.16 8.34
CA GLN A 31 -0.28 4.81 8.64
C GLN A 31 -0.47 3.84 7.47
N GLU A 32 -1.60 3.92 6.76
CA GLU A 32 -1.82 3.11 5.55
C GLU A 32 -0.79 3.43 4.46
N LYS A 33 -0.45 4.71 4.24
CA LYS A 33 0.61 5.10 3.29
C LYS A 33 1.97 4.51 3.66
N LEU A 34 2.35 4.57 4.94
CA LEU A 34 3.60 4.00 5.45
C LEU A 34 3.62 2.48 5.25
N LEU A 35 2.52 1.79 5.54
CA LEU A 35 2.37 0.36 5.29
C LEU A 35 2.59 0.02 3.81
N ILE A 36 1.98 0.76 2.90
CA ILE A 36 2.14 0.54 1.45
C ILE A 36 3.60 0.73 1.02
N GLN A 37 4.29 1.75 1.53
CA GLN A 37 5.71 1.98 1.24
C GLN A 37 6.56 0.78 1.68
N LYS A 38 6.34 0.29 2.90
CA LYS A 38 7.05 -0.89 3.43
C LYS A 38 6.75 -2.15 2.63
N LEU A 39 5.50 -2.37 2.26
CA LEU A 39 5.13 -3.50 1.41
C LEU A 39 5.71 -3.41 0.00
N SER A 40 5.91 -2.20 -0.53
CA SER A 40 6.61 -1.98 -1.80
C SER A 40 8.09 -2.37 -1.72
N GLU A 41 8.79 -1.99 -0.65
CA GLU A 41 10.17 -2.44 -0.39
C GLU A 41 10.24 -3.97 -0.28
N ILE A 42 9.29 -4.59 0.44
CA ILE A 42 9.18 -6.04 0.57
C ILE A 42 8.92 -6.72 -0.78
N ASP A 43 8.06 -6.14 -1.63
CA ASP A 43 7.72 -6.71 -2.95
C ASP A 43 8.90 -6.62 -3.92
N ARG A 44 9.57 -5.46 -3.97
CA ARG A 44 10.77 -5.25 -4.80
C ARG A 44 11.88 -6.24 -4.47
N ASN A 45 12.12 -6.48 -3.19
CA ASN A 45 13.16 -7.41 -2.74
C ASN A 45 12.68 -8.87 -2.63
N ARG A 46 11.39 -9.13 -2.91
CA ARG A 46 10.74 -10.44 -2.76
C ARG A 46 10.99 -11.09 -1.39
N PHE A 47 11.06 -10.30 -0.32
CA PHE A 47 11.36 -10.84 1.01
C PHE A 47 10.31 -11.86 1.46
N TYR A 48 9.04 -11.67 1.09
CA TYR A 48 7.97 -12.61 1.38
C TYR A 48 8.26 -14.04 0.87
N VAL A 49 9.02 -14.21 -0.22
CA VAL A 49 9.41 -15.53 -0.74
C VAL A 49 10.37 -16.23 0.21
N ARG A 50 11.32 -15.49 0.79
CA ARG A 50 12.29 -16.03 1.77
C ARG A 50 11.60 -16.49 3.04
N TYR A 51 10.47 -15.88 3.39
CA TYR A 51 9.63 -16.28 4.51
C TYR A 51 8.62 -17.39 4.17
N GLY A 52 8.69 -17.98 2.96
CA GLY A 52 7.85 -19.12 2.56
C GLY A 52 6.50 -18.75 1.94
N PHE A 53 6.22 -17.47 1.72
CA PHE A 53 4.98 -17.05 1.06
C PHE A 53 5.13 -17.08 -0.46
N LYS A 54 4.12 -17.61 -1.15
CA LYS A 54 4.13 -17.76 -2.62
C LYS A 54 3.99 -16.43 -3.38
N SER A 55 3.41 -15.41 -2.75
CA SER A 55 3.20 -14.08 -3.35
C SER A 55 3.01 -13.01 -2.27
N LEU A 56 3.13 -11.73 -2.65
CA LEU A 56 2.76 -10.61 -1.78
C LEU A 56 1.31 -10.72 -1.29
N SER A 57 0.38 -11.16 -2.15
CA SER A 57 -1.02 -11.37 -1.79
C SER A 57 -1.18 -12.46 -0.71
N GLY A 58 -0.44 -13.56 -0.85
CA GLY A 58 -0.38 -14.62 0.16
C GLY A 58 0.20 -14.10 1.47
N PHE A 59 1.26 -13.29 1.42
CA PHE A 59 1.81 -12.65 2.62
C PHE A 59 0.81 -11.72 3.31
N CYS A 60 0.11 -10.87 2.57
CA CYS A 60 -0.92 -9.99 3.14
C CYS A 60 -2.08 -10.77 3.79
N THR A 61 -2.50 -11.87 3.18
CA THR A 61 -3.63 -12.67 3.67
C THR A 61 -3.24 -13.58 4.83
N ASP A 62 -2.16 -14.35 4.67
CA ASP A 62 -1.76 -15.39 5.62
C ASP A 62 -0.82 -14.86 6.70
N GLY A 63 0.07 -13.91 6.35
CA GLY A 63 1.03 -13.31 7.26
C GLY A 63 0.46 -12.12 8.05
N LEU A 64 -0.20 -11.19 7.35
CA LEU A 64 -0.76 -9.96 7.98
C LEU A 64 -2.24 -10.06 8.34
N LYS A 65 -2.90 -11.18 7.98
CA LYS A 65 -4.32 -11.45 8.30
C LYS A 65 -5.29 -10.39 7.76
N PHE A 66 -4.95 -9.76 6.63
CA PHE A 66 -5.85 -8.83 5.97
C PHE A 66 -7.03 -9.57 5.33
N SER A 67 -8.19 -8.92 5.32
CA SER A 67 -9.35 -9.42 4.58
C SER A 67 -9.05 -9.43 3.08
N LYS A 68 -9.78 -10.26 2.32
CA LYS A 68 -9.61 -10.37 0.86
C LYS A 68 -9.67 -9.02 0.15
N THR A 69 -10.62 -8.17 0.55
CA THR A 69 -10.81 -6.82 -0.01
C THR A 69 -9.64 -5.90 0.31
N GLN A 70 -9.14 -5.93 1.56
CA GLN A 70 -7.97 -5.15 1.96
C GLN A 70 -6.71 -5.61 1.22
N THR A 71 -6.49 -6.92 1.12
CA THR A 71 -5.37 -7.50 0.38
C THR A 71 -5.39 -7.03 -1.07
N GLN A 72 -6.54 -7.14 -1.75
CA GLN A 72 -6.65 -6.69 -3.14
C GLN A 72 -6.33 -5.19 -3.27
N ARG A 73 -6.94 -4.34 -2.43
CA ARG A 73 -6.71 -2.90 -2.44
C ARG A 73 -5.23 -2.55 -2.24
N ILE A 74 -4.59 -3.15 -1.23
CA ILE A 74 -3.20 -2.88 -0.89
C ILE A 74 -2.26 -3.40 -1.98
N VAL A 75 -2.43 -4.63 -2.44
CA VAL A 75 -1.58 -5.21 -3.49
C VAL A 75 -1.68 -4.40 -4.78
N THR A 76 -2.89 -3.95 -5.15
CA THR A 76 -3.06 -3.05 -6.30
C THR A 76 -2.31 -1.74 -6.11
N GLN A 77 -2.31 -1.15 -4.92
CA GLN A 77 -1.56 0.09 -4.65
C GLN A 77 -0.04 -0.11 -4.63
N VAL A 78 0.44 -1.19 -4.02
CA VAL A 78 1.87 -1.55 -4.00
C VAL A 78 2.40 -1.78 -5.41
N ARG A 79 1.58 -2.43 -6.26
CA ARG A 79 1.91 -2.79 -7.64
C ARG A 79 1.28 -1.85 -8.65
N ARG A 80 0.85 -0.65 -8.25
CA ARG A 80 0.35 0.35 -9.20
C ARG A 80 1.44 0.52 -10.25
N TYR A 81 1.08 0.02 -11.42
CA TYR A 81 1.95 -0.27 -12.55
C TYR A 81 2.71 1.01 -12.91
N GLU A 82 4.01 1.06 -12.63
CA GLU A 82 4.86 1.83 -13.54
C GLU A 82 4.87 1.00 -14.81
N PRO A 83 4.25 1.45 -15.92
CA PRO A 83 4.50 0.81 -17.19
C PRO A 83 6.01 0.85 -17.35
N THR A 84 6.63 -0.33 -17.40
CA THR A 84 8.03 -0.49 -17.78
C THR A 84 8.21 0.29 -19.06
N SER A 85 8.74 1.51 -18.95
CA SER A 85 9.19 2.28 -20.09
C SER A 85 10.37 1.48 -20.63
N ASN A 86 10.12 0.81 -21.76
CA ASN A 86 11.05 0.04 -22.58
C ASN A 86 12.51 0.13 -22.09
N ILE A 87 12.91 -0.80 -21.22
CA ILE A 87 14.33 -1.07 -21.02
C ILE A 87 14.78 -1.73 -22.33
N ARG A 88 15.18 -0.90 -23.30
CA ARG A 88 16.05 -1.34 -24.38
C ARG A 88 17.23 -2.04 -23.70
N PRO A 89 17.63 -3.25 -24.11
CA PRO A 89 18.90 -3.78 -23.67
C PRO A 89 19.95 -2.74 -24.05
N GLN A 90 20.63 -2.14 -23.06
CA GLN A 90 21.82 -1.36 -23.34
C GLN A 90 22.79 -2.34 -24.00
N ALA A 91 23.05 -2.13 -25.29
CA ALA A 91 24.12 -2.81 -25.98
C ALA A 91 25.41 -2.50 -25.21
N ASN A 92 26.02 -3.54 -24.65
CA ASN A 92 27.37 -3.45 -24.08
C ASN A 92 28.32 -2.97 -25.18
N PRO A 93 28.95 -1.78 -25.09
CA PRO A 93 29.87 -1.30 -26.10
C PRO A 93 31.30 -1.85 -25.95
N LYS A 94 31.50 -3.00 -25.27
CA LYS A 94 32.85 -3.52 -24.95
C LYS A 94 33.18 -4.89 -25.53
N LEU A 95 32.53 -5.31 -26.61
CA LEU A 95 32.84 -6.59 -27.27
C LEU A 95 33.02 -6.48 -28.80
N ALA A 96 33.26 -5.28 -29.32
CA ALA A 96 33.45 -5.03 -30.76
C ALA A 96 34.87 -4.59 -31.16
N GLU A 97 35.84 -4.62 -30.24
CA GLU A 97 37.27 -4.43 -30.57
C GLU A 97 38.02 -5.66 -30.05
N ASN A 98 38.24 -6.63 -30.95
CA ASN A 98 39.37 -7.59 -30.97
C ASN A 98 39.16 -8.71 -32.02
N CYS A 99 38.47 -8.41 -33.12
CA CYS A 99 38.50 -9.25 -34.32
C CYS A 99 38.66 -8.32 -35.51
N GLU A 100 39.88 -7.83 -35.76
CA GLU A 100 40.44 -7.49 -37.08
C GLU A 100 41.77 -6.74 -36.90
N ASN A 101 42.86 -7.51 -36.86
CA ASN A 101 44.15 -7.32 -37.55
C ASN A 101 45.30 -7.99 -36.81
#